data_AF-A0A835HC43-F1
#
_entry.id   AF-A0A835HC43-F1
#
_cell.length_a   1.000
_cell.length_b   1.000
_cell.length_c   1.000
_cell.angle_alpha   90.00
_cell.angle_beta   90.00
_cell.angle_gamma   90.00
#
_symmetry.space_group_name_H-M   'P 1'
#
loop_
_entity.id
_entity.type
_entity.pdbx_description
1 polymer ?
#
loop_
_entity_poly.entity_id
_entity_poly.type
_entity_poly.pdbx_seq_one_letter_code
_entity_poly.pdbx_strand_id
1 'polypeptide(L)'
;MRISLLFFFFFAVILCSFLPRVKCQTPNLSSVIAEVIYDRLSNLSTVFKKEIKDNLGFCINNVEADWNGAFDFSSNLDFLSNCIDKTADLTQRICTAAEIKFYFGSFFGGGSKSTMELNQNCNLTSWKSGCEPGWACSVASSEKVDLENSKNIPARTLDCQACCEGFFCPRGITCMIPCPLGAYCPLAKLNKVTGLCDPYSYQVPPGQPSHTCGGADMWSDIRSSREVFCSAGSYCPTTTEETSCSSGHYCRTGSTSEKKCFKLASCNPNTSNQNIHAYGILLLVSSLIFISSFAFSSFLMA
;
A
#
# COMPACT_ATOMS: atom_id res chain seq x y z
N MET A 1 63.40 17.86 -15.78
CA MET A 1 62.56 17.25 -14.71
C MET A 1 61.57 18.20 -14.02
N ARG A 2 61.68 19.54 -14.13
CA ARG A 2 60.71 20.48 -13.51
C ARG A 2 59.46 20.79 -14.35
N ILE A 3 59.57 20.77 -15.68
CA ILE A 3 58.44 21.09 -16.59
C ILE A 3 57.38 19.97 -16.60
N SER A 4 57.81 18.72 -16.46
CA SER A 4 56.91 17.56 -16.42
C SER A 4 56.03 17.52 -15.17
N LEU A 5 56.53 18.03 -14.04
CA LEU A 5 55.76 18.12 -12.79
C LEU A 5 54.68 19.20 -12.85
N LEU A 6 54.97 20.35 -13.47
CA LEU A 6 54.01 21.43 -13.67
C LEU A 6 52.87 21.00 -14.58
N PHE A 7 53.18 20.26 -15.65
CA PHE A 7 52.16 19.74 -16.57
C PHE A 7 51.25 18.72 -15.90
N PHE A 8 51.81 17.83 -15.07
CA PHE A 8 51.03 16.86 -14.30
C PHE A 8 50.13 17.53 -13.26
N PHE A 9 50.63 18.57 -12.60
CA PHE A 9 49.85 19.35 -11.63
C PHE A 9 48.69 20.10 -12.30
N PHE A 10 48.94 20.73 -13.45
CA PHE A 10 47.91 21.41 -14.21
C PHE A 10 46.83 20.44 -14.73
N PHE A 11 47.24 19.26 -15.22
CA PHE A 11 46.32 18.24 -15.69
C PHE A 11 45.47 17.65 -14.55
N ALA A 12 46.05 17.46 -13.36
CA ALA A 12 45.33 17.01 -12.17
C ALA A 12 44.30 18.04 -11.65
N VAL A 13 44.64 19.34 -11.68
CA VAL A 13 43.71 20.42 -11.29
C VAL A 13 42.55 20.50 -12.28
N ILE A 14 42.81 20.38 -13.59
CA ILE A 14 41.77 20.36 -14.62
C ILE A 14 40.87 19.13 -14.43
N LEU A 15 41.43 17.93 -14.21
CA LEU A 15 40.63 16.72 -13.97
C LEU A 15 39.73 16.85 -12.73
N CYS A 16 40.23 17.45 -11.64
CA CYS A 16 39.44 17.69 -10.43
C CYS A 16 38.33 18.74 -10.63
N SER A 17 38.51 19.70 -11.53
CA SER A 17 37.47 20.71 -11.85
C SER A 17 36.34 20.17 -12.74
N PHE A 18 36.55 19.02 -13.41
CA PHE A 18 35.54 18.34 -14.22
C PHE A 18 34.81 17.20 -13.50
N LEU A 19 35.17 16.89 -12.24
CA LEU A 19 34.36 15.99 -11.42
C LEU A 19 33.10 16.75 -10.98
N PRO A 20 31.88 16.24 -11.25
CA PRO A 20 30.66 16.85 -10.74
C PRO A 20 30.79 16.95 -9.22
N ARG A 21 30.53 18.15 -8.67
CA ARG A 21 30.31 18.34 -7.23
C ARG A 21 29.18 17.39 -6.82
N VAL A 22 29.55 16.22 -6.32
CA VAL A 22 28.63 15.38 -5.56
C VAL A 22 28.36 16.17 -4.29
N LYS A 23 27.27 16.94 -4.30
CA LYS A 23 26.66 17.43 -3.07
C LYS A 23 26.24 16.17 -2.32
N CYS A 24 27.00 15.76 -1.31
CA CYS A 24 26.50 14.87 -0.29
C CYS A 24 25.35 15.63 0.38
N GLN A 25 24.12 15.34 -0.05
CA GLN A 25 22.94 15.79 0.64
C GLN A 25 22.94 15.05 1.96
N THR A 26 23.21 15.76 3.06
CA THR A 26 23.04 15.19 4.40
C THR A 26 21.59 14.74 4.52
N PRO A 27 21.31 13.47 4.83
CA PRO A 27 19.94 13.00 5.01
C PRO A 27 19.26 13.85 6.08
N ASN A 28 18.03 14.31 5.79
CA ASN A 28 17.22 15.01 6.78
C ASN A 28 16.92 14.05 7.95
N LEU A 29 16.73 14.57 9.17
CA LEU A 29 16.44 13.74 10.35
C LEU A 29 15.22 12.83 10.12
N SER A 30 14.23 13.31 9.37
CA SER A 30 13.01 12.60 8.98
C SER A 30 13.28 11.33 8.16
N SER A 31 14.23 11.35 7.21
CA SER A 31 14.60 10.15 6.43
C SER A 31 15.26 9.09 7.29
N VAL A 32 16.16 9.48 8.20
CA VAL A 32 16.82 8.54 9.12
C VAL A 32 15.80 7.87 10.04
N ILE A 33 14.84 8.63 10.56
CA ILE A 33 13.75 8.07 11.38
C ILE A 33 12.85 7.16 10.52
N ALA A 34 12.55 7.55 9.28
CA ALA A 34 11.75 6.74 8.36
C ALA A 34 12.38 5.37 8.08
N GLU A 35 13.70 5.30 7.87
CA GLU A 35 14.44 4.03 7.73
C GLU A 35 14.27 3.13 8.95
N VAL A 36 14.46 3.68 10.16
CA VAL A 36 14.31 2.91 11.42
C VAL A 36 12.87 2.41 11.63
N ILE A 37 11.86 3.21 11.25
CA ILE A 37 10.46 2.80 11.30
C ILE A 37 10.18 1.69 10.27
N TYR A 38 10.70 1.85 9.05
CA TYR A 38 10.54 0.86 7.98
C TYR A 38 11.14 -0.49 8.36
N ASP A 39 12.34 -0.53 8.94
CA ASP A 39 12.98 -1.78 9.39
C ASP A 39 12.09 -2.59 10.34
N ARG A 40 11.38 -1.89 11.25
CA ARG A 40 10.43 -2.54 12.17
C ARG A 40 9.16 -3.01 11.46
N LEU A 41 8.66 -2.22 10.51
CA LEU A 41 7.49 -2.58 9.71
C LEU A 41 7.78 -3.79 8.81
N SER A 42 8.95 -3.86 8.17
CA SER A 42 9.34 -4.99 7.32
C SER A 42 9.46 -6.30 8.11
N ASN A 43 9.81 -6.23 9.39
CA ASN A 43 9.88 -7.39 10.27
C ASN A 43 8.51 -7.98 10.61
N LEU A 44 7.41 -7.23 10.47
CA LEU A 44 6.05 -7.75 10.72
C LEU A 44 5.71 -8.94 9.82
N SER A 45 6.30 -9.02 8.62
CA SER A 45 6.18 -10.17 7.72
C SER A 45 6.45 -11.50 8.43
N THR A 46 7.45 -11.53 9.31
CA THR A 46 7.86 -12.73 10.05
C THR A 46 6.79 -13.15 11.07
N VAL A 47 6.10 -12.18 11.67
CA VAL A 47 5.04 -12.38 12.66
C VAL A 47 3.77 -12.93 11.99
N PHE A 48 3.47 -12.48 10.77
CA PHE A 48 2.25 -12.86 10.04
C PHE A 48 2.39 -14.07 9.11
N LYS A 49 3.63 -14.46 8.75
CA LYS A 49 3.91 -15.52 7.77
C LYS A 49 3.10 -16.80 8.00
N LYS A 50 3.04 -17.27 9.25
CA LYS A 50 2.32 -18.49 9.62
C LYS A 50 0.81 -18.32 9.47
N GLU A 51 0.26 -17.23 9.99
CA GLU A 51 -1.18 -16.98 10.02
C GLU A 51 -1.75 -16.73 8.62
N ILE A 52 -1.00 -16.03 7.76
CA ILE A 52 -1.34 -15.86 6.35
C ILE A 52 -1.32 -17.22 5.64
N LYS A 53 -0.30 -18.05 5.86
CA LYS A 53 -0.24 -19.37 5.24
C LYS A 53 -1.41 -20.26 5.68
N ASP A 54 -1.74 -20.24 6.96
CA ASP A 54 -2.78 -21.09 7.54
C ASP A 54 -4.19 -20.69 7.06
N ASN A 55 -4.47 -19.38 6.88
CA ASN A 55 -5.80 -18.89 6.49
C ASN A 55 -5.95 -18.54 5.00
N LEU A 56 -4.87 -18.18 4.31
CA LEU A 56 -4.86 -17.69 2.91
C LEU A 56 -3.97 -18.53 1.99
N GLY A 57 -3.40 -19.64 2.47
CA GLY A 57 -2.56 -20.53 1.66
C GLY A 57 -3.25 -21.15 0.44
N PHE A 58 -4.58 -21.07 0.35
CA PHE A 58 -5.35 -21.50 -0.82
C PHE A 58 -5.28 -20.50 -1.99
N CYS A 59 -4.96 -19.23 -1.73
CA CYS A 59 -4.84 -18.19 -2.76
C CYS A 59 -3.44 -17.58 -2.87
N ILE A 60 -2.59 -17.76 -1.85
CA ILE A 60 -1.22 -17.25 -1.80
C ILE A 60 -0.25 -18.42 -1.97
N ASN A 61 0.44 -18.45 -3.12
CA ASN A 61 1.45 -19.47 -3.42
C ASN A 61 2.77 -19.21 -2.67
N ASN A 62 3.20 -17.96 -2.60
CA ASN A 62 4.44 -17.56 -1.95
C ASN A 62 4.19 -16.32 -1.09
N VAL A 63 3.98 -16.56 0.21
CA VAL A 63 3.69 -15.51 1.21
C VAL A 63 4.74 -14.41 1.23
N GLU A 64 6.01 -14.76 1.06
CA GLU A 64 7.11 -13.78 1.12
C GLU A 64 7.15 -12.91 -0.13
N ALA A 65 6.95 -13.51 -1.31
CA ALA A 65 6.86 -12.73 -2.55
C ALA A 65 5.62 -11.83 -2.58
N ASP A 66 4.47 -12.33 -2.13
CA ASP A 66 3.23 -11.55 -2.08
C ASP A 66 3.32 -10.44 -1.03
N TRP A 67 3.93 -10.71 0.13
CA TRP A 67 4.18 -9.70 1.15
C TRP A 67 5.13 -8.61 0.65
N ASN A 68 6.28 -8.98 0.09
CA ASN A 68 7.26 -8.01 -0.41
C ASN A 68 6.68 -7.21 -1.58
N GLY A 69 5.88 -7.84 -2.44
CA GLY A 69 5.17 -7.13 -3.52
C GLY A 69 4.19 -6.07 -3.02
N ALA A 70 3.68 -6.21 -1.78
CA ALA A 70 2.73 -5.28 -1.17
C ALA A 70 3.39 -4.31 -0.18
N PHE A 71 4.48 -4.66 0.51
CA PHE A 71 4.99 -3.90 1.64
C PHE A 71 6.51 -3.63 1.62
N ASP A 72 7.20 -3.92 0.51
CA ASP A 72 8.61 -3.53 0.34
C ASP A 72 8.74 -2.07 -0.14
N PHE A 73 8.81 -1.15 0.82
CA PHE A 73 8.94 0.28 0.55
C PHE A 73 10.41 0.74 0.42
N SER A 74 11.38 -0.18 0.36
CA SER A 74 12.81 0.15 0.37
C SER A 74 13.26 1.10 -0.76
N SER A 75 12.49 1.16 -1.86
CA SER A 75 12.77 2.05 -2.99
C SER A 75 12.39 3.52 -2.74
N ASN A 76 11.39 3.78 -1.89
CA ASN A 76 10.91 5.12 -1.58
C ASN A 76 10.19 5.15 -0.23
N LEU A 77 10.76 5.89 0.73
CA LEU A 77 10.19 6.09 2.08
C LEU A 77 9.60 7.50 2.27
N ASP A 78 9.32 8.23 1.19
CA ASP A 78 8.89 9.64 1.26
C ASP A 78 7.58 9.79 2.05
N PHE A 79 6.66 8.83 1.93
CA PHE A 79 5.41 8.86 2.69
C PHE A 79 5.65 8.78 4.21
N LEU A 80 6.65 8.01 4.65
CA LEU A 80 7.06 7.93 6.05
C LEU A 80 7.68 9.24 6.51
N SER A 81 8.66 9.78 5.77
CA SER A 81 9.30 11.06 6.13
C SER A 81 8.31 12.22 6.15
N ASN A 82 7.41 12.28 5.16
CA ASN A 82 6.37 13.31 5.08
C ASN A 82 5.38 13.20 6.24
N CYS A 83 5.06 11.98 6.69
CA CYS A 83 4.22 11.76 7.86
C CYS A 83 4.94 12.14 9.16
N ILE A 84 6.22 11.82 9.31
CA ILE A 84 7.04 12.23 10.47
C ILE A 84 7.10 13.76 10.59
N ASP A 85 7.27 14.45 9.46
CA ASP A 85 7.33 15.92 9.43
C ASP A 85 6.00 16.56 9.88
N LYS A 86 4.87 15.90 9.63
CA LYS A 86 3.54 16.33 10.11
C LYS A 86 3.25 15.89 11.54
N THR A 87 3.76 14.72 11.92
CA THR A 87 3.38 13.98 13.12
C THR A 87 4.62 13.38 13.78
N ALA A 88 5.22 14.15 14.70
CA ALA A 88 6.47 13.79 15.35
C ALA A 88 6.42 12.48 16.16
N ASP A 89 5.23 12.04 16.58
CA ASP A 89 4.97 10.81 17.33
C ASP A 89 4.42 9.66 16.46
N LEU A 90 4.84 9.59 15.19
CA LEU A 90 4.38 8.55 14.25
C LEU A 90 4.54 7.13 14.82
N THR A 91 5.67 6.82 15.48
CA THR A 91 5.90 5.49 16.08
C THR A 91 4.86 5.11 17.14
N GLN A 92 4.29 6.11 17.81
CA GLN A 92 3.25 5.97 18.83
C GLN A 92 1.85 5.87 18.23
N ARG A 93 1.72 5.89 16.89
CA ARG A 93 0.46 5.79 16.15
C ARG A 93 0.41 4.61 15.20
N ILE A 94 1.54 4.04 14.80
CA ILE A 94 1.59 2.84 13.95
C ILE A 94 1.06 1.62 14.71
N CYS A 95 0.25 0.81 14.02
CA CYS A 95 -0.31 -0.41 14.58
C CYS A 95 0.77 -1.45 14.91
N THR A 96 0.60 -2.09 16.07
CA THR A 96 1.32 -3.30 16.46
C THR A 96 0.76 -4.52 15.73
N ALA A 97 1.49 -5.63 15.77
CA ALA A 97 1.04 -6.90 15.22
C ALA A 97 -0.30 -7.35 15.85
N ALA A 98 -0.54 -7.10 17.14
CA ALA A 98 -1.79 -7.43 17.82
C ALA A 98 -2.98 -6.66 17.22
N GLU A 99 -2.81 -5.36 16.94
CA GLU A 99 -3.83 -4.52 16.34
C GLU A 99 -4.12 -4.91 14.88
N ILE A 100 -3.08 -5.23 14.11
CA ILE A 100 -3.21 -5.74 12.74
C ILE A 100 -3.92 -7.10 12.72
N LYS A 101 -3.59 -8.03 13.63
CA LYS A 101 -4.30 -9.31 13.79
C LYS A 101 -5.76 -9.11 14.13
N PHE A 102 -6.06 -8.19 15.05
CA PHE A 102 -7.43 -7.86 15.42
C PHE A 102 -8.22 -7.35 14.22
N TYR A 103 -7.65 -6.43 13.44
CA TYR A 103 -8.28 -5.91 12.23
C TYR A 103 -8.52 -7.01 11.19
N PHE A 104 -7.48 -7.75 10.79
CA PHE A 104 -7.62 -8.74 9.73
C PHE A 104 -8.38 -10.01 10.16
N GLY A 105 -8.33 -10.35 11.45
CA GLY A 105 -9.10 -11.45 12.05
C GLY A 105 -10.61 -11.32 11.82
N SER A 106 -11.11 -10.08 11.76
CA SER A 106 -12.51 -9.81 11.46
C SER A 106 -12.96 -10.28 10.07
N PHE A 107 -12.04 -10.37 9.08
CA PHE A 107 -12.35 -10.83 7.72
C PHE A 107 -12.31 -12.36 7.56
N PHE A 108 -11.55 -13.07 8.38
CA PHE A 108 -11.39 -14.53 8.27
C PHE A 108 -12.53 -15.32 8.90
N GLY A 109 -13.30 -14.72 9.80
CA GLY A 109 -14.51 -15.32 10.39
C GLY A 109 -15.67 -15.25 9.41
N GLY A 110 -15.81 -16.24 8.52
CA GLY A 110 -16.77 -16.32 7.40
C GLY A 110 -18.26 -16.19 7.75
N GLY A 111 -18.68 -15.01 8.17
CA GLY A 111 -20.07 -14.63 8.39
C GLY A 111 -20.16 -13.12 8.58
N SER A 112 -21.27 -12.54 8.14
CA SER A 112 -21.64 -11.14 8.37
C SER A 112 -21.68 -10.83 9.87
N LYS A 113 -20.53 -10.61 10.50
CA LYS A 113 -20.45 -9.90 11.77
C LYS A 113 -20.69 -8.43 11.46
N SER A 114 -21.97 -8.06 11.41
CA SER A 114 -22.39 -6.65 11.50
C SER A 114 -22.05 -6.02 12.85
N THR A 115 -21.45 -6.78 13.77
CA THR A 115 -21.00 -6.33 15.08
C THR A 115 -19.51 -6.01 15.01
N MET A 116 -19.20 -4.71 15.14
CA MET A 116 -17.86 -4.20 15.34
C MET A 116 -17.17 -4.95 16.49
N GLU A 117 -16.01 -5.54 16.22
CA GLU A 117 -15.24 -6.20 17.26
C GLU A 117 -14.78 -5.16 18.28
N LEU A 118 -15.01 -5.43 19.57
CA LEU A 118 -14.68 -4.53 20.65
C LEU A 118 -13.25 -4.80 21.12
N ASN A 119 -12.53 -3.75 21.46
CA ASN A 119 -11.25 -3.82 22.14
C ASN A 119 -11.19 -2.77 23.27
N GLN A 120 -10.07 -2.71 23.99
CA GLN A 120 -9.95 -1.77 25.10
C GLN A 120 -10.04 -0.29 24.69
N ASN A 121 -9.65 0.05 23.45
CA ASN A 121 -9.65 1.42 22.94
C ASN A 121 -11.04 1.81 22.41
N CYS A 122 -11.67 0.90 21.67
CA CYS A 122 -12.95 1.07 21.01
C CYS A 122 -13.95 0.03 21.53
N ASN A 123 -14.75 0.44 22.51
CA ASN A 123 -15.83 -0.34 23.09
C ASN A 123 -17.02 0.55 23.48
N LEU A 124 -18.04 -0.04 24.13
CA LEU A 124 -19.25 0.68 24.52
C LEU A 124 -19.02 1.81 25.56
N THR A 125 -17.92 1.76 26.32
CA THR A 125 -17.60 2.75 27.37
C THR A 125 -16.43 3.67 26.99
N SER A 126 -15.59 3.25 26.05
CA SER A 126 -14.46 4.01 25.53
C SER A 126 -14.59 4.14 24.01
N TRP A 127 -14.85 5.37 23.56
CA TRP A 127 -14.92 5.70 22.15
C TRP A 127 -14.24 7.05 21.92
N LYS A 128 -13.04 7.02 21.34
CA LYS A 128 -12.26 8.23 20.99
C LYS A 128 -12.34 8.50 19.49
N SER A 129 -11.95 9.69 19.06
CA SER A 129 -11.98 10.06 17.64
C SER A 129 -11.15 9.13 16.75
N GLY A 130 -10.09 8.49 17.27
CA GLY A 130 -9.36 7.47 16.49
C GLY A 130 -10.11 6.16 16.28
N CYS A 131 -11.25 5.92 16.94
CA CYS A 131 -12.11 4.77 16.62
C CYS A 131 -12.95 5.01 15.34
N GLU A 132 -12.97 6.25 14.85
CA GLU A 132 -13.67 6.64 13.63
C GLU A 132 -12.78 6.43 12.40
N PRO A 133 -13.38 6.17 11.22
CA PRO A 133 -12.63 5.92 9.99
C PRO A 133 -11.67 7.08 9.64
N GLY A 134 -10.45 6.73 9.25
CA GLY A 134 -9.44 7.69 8.80
C GLY A 134 -8.69 8.42 9.91
N TRP A 135 -8.88 8.05 11.18
CA TRP A 135 -8.25 8.69 12.34
C TRP A 135 -7.48 7.69 13.21
N ALA A 136 -6.41 8.16 13.87
CA ALA A 136 -5.62 7.38 14.81
C ALA A 136 -5.29 8.22 16.06
N CYS A 137 -5.00 7.55 17.16
CA CYS A 137 -4.58 8.18 18.42
C CYS A 137 -3.17 7.71 18.79
N SER A 138 -2.52 8.49 19.64
CA SER A 138 -1.21 8.19 20.18
C SER A 138 -1.30 7.41 21.50
N VAL A 139 -0.23 6.68 21.81
CA VAL A 139 0.02 6.16 23.17
C VAL A 139 0.59 7.27 24.08
N ALA A 140 0.61 7.04 25.39
CA ALA A 140 1.30 7.95 26.30
C ALA A 140 2.81 8.01 25.98
N SER A 141 3.43 9.20 26.00
CA SER A 141 4.85 9.37 25.64
C SER A 141 5.83 8.59 26.53
N SER A 142 5.39 8.17 27.72
CA SER A 142 6.14 7.31 28.64
C SER A 142 6.14 5.83 28.25
N GLU A 143 5.22 5.40 27.38
CA GLU A 143 5.06 4.02 26.95
C GLU A 143 5.89 3.73 25.70
N LYS A 144 6.63 2.61 25.72
CA LYS A 144 7.34 2.12 24.55
C LYS A 144 6.46 1.13 23.80
N VAL A 145 6.18 1.43 22.53
CA VAL A 145 5.42 0.54 21.65
C VAL A 145 6.36 -0.44 20.96
N ASP A 146 6.10 -1.73 21.16
CA ASP A 146 6.70 -2.80 20.39
C ASP A 146 5.77 -3.19 19.23
N LEU A 147 6.18 -2.86 18.00
CA LEU A 147 5.38 -3.13 16.81
C LEU A 147 5.20 -4.63 16.57
N GLU A 148 6.14 -5.47 17.00
CA GLU A 148 6.10 -6.93 16.79
C GLU A 148 5.20 -7.64 17.82
N ASN A 149 4.73 -6.92 18.86
CA ASN A 149 3.85 -7.49 19.87
C ASN A 149 2.54 -7.98 19.24
N SER A 150 2.36 -9.29 19.22
CA SER A 150 1.21 -9.96 18.62
C SER A 150 0.14 -10.38 19.61
N LYS A 151 0.26 -10.00 20.90
CA LYS A 151 -0.60 -10.51 21.98
C LYS A 151 -1.49 -9.44 22.59
N ASN A 152 -0.94 -8.25 22.85
CA ASN A 152 -1.62 -7.21 23.60
C ASN A 152 -1.79 -5.96 22.74
N ILE A 153 -3.02 -5.46 22.66
CA ILE A 153 -3.32 -4.16 22.06
C ILE A 153 -2.92 -3.08 23.09
N PRO A 154 -2.15 -2.03 22.72
CA PRO A 154 -1.81 -0.92 23.62
C PRO A 154 -2.97 0.08 23.77
N ALA A 155 -2.94 0.89 24.82
CA ALA A 155 -3.96 1.91 25.04
C ALA A 155 -3.63 3.17 24.23
N ARG A 156 -4.48 3.51 23.25
CA ARG A 156 -4.30 4.67 22.35
C ARG A 156 -5.50 5.58 22.42
N THR A 157 -5.40 6.59 23.28
CA THR A 157 -6.53 7.48 23.61
C THR A 157 -6.16 8.96 23.61
N LEU A 158 -4.91 9.28 23.27
CA LEU A 158 -4.36 10.64 23.34
C LEU A 158 -4.19 11.23 21.95
N ASP A 159 -4.31 12.56 21.86
CA ASP A 159 -4.00 13.37 20.67
C ASP A 159 -4.46 12.74 19.35
N CYS A 160 -5.74 12.42 19.24
CA CYS A 160 -6.27 11.77 18.05
C CYS A 160 -6.26 12.73 16.85
N GLN A 161 -5.75 12.26 15.72
CA GLN A 161 -5.57 13.04 14.50
C GLN A 161 -5.92 12.20 13.26
N ALA A 162 -6.18 12.87 12.15
CA ALA A 162 -6.31 12.22 10.86
C ALA A 162 -5.03 11.45 10.50
N CYS A 163 -5.19 10.32 9.84
CA CYS A 163 -4.06 9.51 9.40
C CYS A 163 -3.36 10.11 8.19
N CYS A 164 -2.04 9.93 8.14
CA CYS A 164 -1.21 10.46 7.07
C CYS A 164 -1.56 9.84 5.70
N GLU A 165 -1.22 10.57 4.64
CA GLU A 165 -1.15 9.98 3.30
C GLU A 165 -0.24 8.76 3.28
N GLY A 166 -0.62 7.73 2.53
CA GLY A 166 0.09 6.45 2.47
C GLY A 166 -0.25 5.50 3.61
N PHE A 167 -1.14 5.88 4.53
CA PHE A 167 -1.68 5.03 5.59
C PHE A 167 -3.20 4.95 5.53
N PHE A 168 -3.76 3.89 6.10
CA PHE A 168 -5.19 3.76 6.37
C PHE A 168 -5.45 3.46 7.85
N CYS A 169 -6.61 3.90 8.32
CA CYS A 169 -7.05 3.83 9.72
C CYS A 169 -8.47 3.30 9.82
N PRO A 170 -8.62 2.00 10.05
CA PRO A 170 -9.90 1.35 10.18
C PRO A 170 -10.71 1.77 11.38
N ARG A 171 -12.01 1.90 11.14
CA ARG A 171 -12.99 2.06 12.21
C ARG A 171 -12.83 0.91 13.22
N GLY A 172 -12.78 1.25 14.50
CA GLY A 172 -12.68 0.29 15.60
C GLY A 172 -11.25 -0.04 16.05
N ILE A 173 -10.21 0.46 15.38
CA ILE A 173 -8.84 0.50 15.90
C ILE A 173 -8.29 1.91 15.82
N THR A 174 -7.36 2.26 16.71
CA THR A 174 -6.90 3.64 16.93
C THR A 174 -5.48 3.88 16.42
N CYS A 175 -5.05 3.15 15.39
CA CYS A 175 -3.67 3.16 14.89
C CYS A 175 -3.61 3.17 13.36
N MET A 176 -2.44 3.53 12.81
CA MET A 176 -2.17 3.63 11.38
C MET A 176 -1.57 2.33 10.85
N ILE A 177 -2.07 1.85 9.71
CA ILE A 177 -1.50 0.75 8.94
C ILE A 177 -1.00 1.31 7.59
N PRO A 178 0.24 1.03 7.17
CA PRO A 178 0.71 1.44 5.85
C PRO A 178 -0.18 0.85 4.75
N CYS A 179 -0.54 1.67 3.76
CA CYS A 179 -1.19 1.17 2.56
C CYS A 179 -0.20 0.30 1.77
N PRO A 180 -0.65 -0.79 1.13
CA PRO A 180 0.24 -1.60 0.32
C PRO A 180 0.61 -0.91 -1.00
N LEU A 181 1.71 -1.30 -1.62
CA LEU A 181 2.06 -0.91 -2.98
C LEU A 181 0.94 -1.30 -3.95
N GLY A 182 0.67 -0.41 -4.90
CA GLY A 182 -0.47 -0.51 -5.80
C GLY A 182 -1.77 0.02 -5.19
N ALA A 183 -1.76 0.50 -3.94
CA ALA A 183 -2.78 1.39 -3.42
C ALA A 183 -2.43 2.87 -3.66
N TYR A 184 -3.43 3.74 -3.59
CA TYR A 184 -3.27 5.19 -3.58
C TYR A 184 -4.09 5.77 -2.41
N CYS A 185 -3.38 6.28 -1.41
CA CYS A 185 -3.95 6.70 -0.12
C CYS A 185 -3.73 8.19 0.17
N PRO A 186 -4.38 9.11 -0.57
CA PRO A 186 -4.39 10.54 -0.21
C PRO A 186 -5.25 10.84 1.02
N LEU A 187 -5.14 12.06 1.55
CA LEU A 187 -6.09 12.55 2.55
C LEU A 187 -7.49 12.71 1.94
N ALA A 188 -8.49 12.30 2.71
CA ALA A 188 -9.88 12.39 2.34
C ALA A 188 -10.40 13.83 2.48
N LYS A 189 -11.34 14.22 1.62
CA LYS A 189 -11.97 15.55 1.65
C LYS A 189 -13.47 15.44 1.76
N LEU A 190 -14.06 16.26 2.62
CA LEU A 190 -15.52 16.29 2.79
C LEU A 190 -16.18 16.84 1.53
N ASN A 191 -16.93 15.99 0.86
CA ASN A 191 -17.84 16.37 -0.19
C ASN A 191 -19.09 16.99 0.43
N LYS A 192 -19.22 18.31 0.32
CA LYS A 192 -20.33 19.07 0.93
C LYS A 192 -21.69 18.75 0.31
N VAL A 193 -21.72 18.13 -0.88
CA VAL A 193 -22.97 17.76 -1.57
C VAL A 193 -23.47 16.40 -1.09
N THR A 194 -22.60 15.40 -1.02
CA THR A 194 -22.97 14.03 -0.62
C THR A 194 -22.88 13.81 0.89
N GLY A 195 -22.11 14.64 1.60
CA GLY A 195 -21.78 14.44 3.02
C GLY A 195 -20.75 13.33 3.25
N LEU A 196 -20.10 12.83 2.20
CA LEU A 196 -19.12 11.74 2.25
C LEU A 196 -17.68 12.26 2.17
N CYS A 197 -16.73 11.46 2.64
CA CYS A 197 -15.31 11.73 2.55
C CYS A 197 -14.72 11.11 1.28
N ASP A 198 -14.43 11.92 0.26
CA ASP A 198 -13.87 11.46 -1.00
C ASP A 198 -12.36 11.20 -0.86
N PRO A 199 -11.81 10.11 -1.44
CA PRO A 199 -12.48 9.13 -2.29
C PRO A 199 -13.18 7.98 -1.54
N TYR A 200 -12.96 7.81 -0.23
CA TYR A 200 -13.29 6.60 0.52
C TYR A 200 -14.76 6.42 0.92
N SER A 201 -15.62 7.40 0.66
CA SER A 201 -17.07 7.31 0.82
C SER A 201 -17.59 7.05 2.26
N TYR A 202 -16.76 7.17 3.29
CA TYR A 202 -17.23 7.14 4.69
C TYR A 202 -17.82 8.50 5.12
N GLN A 203 -18.64 8.48 6.18
CA GLN A 203 -19.26 9.68 6.74
C GLN A 203 -18.52 10.13 8.00
N VAL A 204 -18.50 11.45 8.23
CA VAL A 204 -18.06 12.00 9.51
C VAL A 204 -19.09 11.68 10.61
N PRO A 205 -18.66 11.39 11.85
CA PRO A 205 -19.57 11.14 12.96
C PRO A 205 -20.47 12.36 13.24
N PRO A 206 -21.78 12.17 13.44
CA PRO A 206 -22.70 13.27 13.67
C PRO A 206 -22.40 13.99 14.98
N GLY A 207 -22.52 15.32 14.98
CA GLY A 207 -22.42 16.13 16.20
C GLY A 207 -20.99 16.39 16.71
N GLN A 208 -19.94 16.06 15.94
CA GLN A 208 -18.55 16.33 16.30
C GLN A 208 -17.92 17.39 15.37
N PRO A 209 -18.00 18.69 15.70
CA PRO A 209 -17.52 19.77 14.83
C PRO A 209 -16.00 19.78 14.65
N SER A 210 -15.23 19.19 15.58
CA SER A 210 -13.77 19.04 15.48
C SER A 210 -13.34 17.84 14.64
N HIS A 211 -14.28 16.98 14.24
CA HIS A 211 -14.00 15.77 13.49
C HIS A 211 -14.28 16.01 12.00
N THR A 212 -13.24 15.97 11.19
CA THR A 212 -13.32 16.10 9.73
C THR A 212 -12.99 14.78 9.05
N CYS A 213 -13.12 14.73 7.73
CA CYS A 213 -12.53 13.65 6.95
C CYS A 213 -11.03 13.52 7.27
N GLY A 214 -10.58 12.29 7.47
CA GLY A 214 -9.20 11.94 7.79
C GLY A 214 -8.48 11.31 6.61
N GLY A 215 -7.73 10.24 6.84
CA GLY A 215 -7.08 9.44 5.79
C GLY A 215 -8.00 8.37 5.19
N ALA A 216 -7.39 7.37 4.55
CA ALA A 216 -8.07 6.16 4.12
C ALA A 216 -8.63 5.39 5.32
N ASP A 217 -9.79 4.75 5.16
CA ASP A 217 -10.49 4.06 6.25
C ASP A 217 -10.37 2.54 6.19
N MET A 218 -10.07 1.93 5.05
CA MET A 218 -10.07 0.46 4.97
C MET A 218 -9.24 -0.04 3.80
N TRP A 219 -8.50 -1.11 4.04
CA TRP A 219 -7.97 -1.95 2.96
C TRP A 219 -8.42 -3.40 3.20
N SER A 220 -9.26 -3.89 2.29
CA SER A 220 -9.90 -5.21 2.33
C SER A 220 -10.00 -5.79 0.92
N ASP A 221 -11.08 -6.49 0.58
CA ASP A 221 -11.29 -6.98 -0.78
C ASP A 221 -11.67 -5.85 -1.75
N ILE A 222 -11.44 -6.10 -3.04
CA ILE A 222 -11.67 -5.12 -4.12
C ILE A 222 -13.13 -4.67 -4.27
N ARG A 223 -14.11 -5.42 -3.73
CA ARG A 223 -15.52 -5.00 -3.79
C ARG A 223 -15.85 -4.03 -2.66
N SER A 224 -15.22 -4.21 -1.51
CA SER A 224 -15.49 -3.41 -0.31
C SER A 224 -14.57 -2.20 -0.13
N SER A 225 -13.38 -2.19 -0.77
CA SER A 225 -12.38 -1.11 -0.61
C SER A 225 -11.73 -0.70 -1.93
N ARG A 226 -12.51 -0.68 -3.02
CA ARG A 226 -12.01 -0.40 -4.37
C ARG A 226 -11.30 0.94 -4.48
N GLU A 227 -11.74 1.90 -3.67
CA GLU A 227 -11.33 3.30 -3.62
C GLU A 227 -9.88 3.47 -3.14
N VAL A 228 -9.33 2.48 -2.42
CA VAL A 228 -7.93 2.47 -1.98
C VAL A 228 -6.98 1.91 -3.04
N PHE A 229 -7.45 1.03 -3.91
CA PHE A 229 -6.61 0.47 -4.97
C PHE A 229 -6.32 1.53 -6.04
N CYS A 230 -5.10 1.50 -6.57
CA CYS A 230 -4.72 2.34 -7.70
C CYS A 230 -5.70 2.17 -8.87
N SER A 231 -6.13 3.27 -9.48
CA SER A 231 -7.23 3.26 -10.43
C SER A 231 -6.91 2.44 -11.69
N ALA A 232 -7.94 1.87 -12.29
CA ALA A 232 -7.81 1.20 -13.59
C ALA A 232 -7.34 2.21 -14.66
N GLY A 233 -6.30 1.86 -15.42
CA GLY A 233 -5.67 2.79 -16.37
C GLY A 233 -4.57 3.66 -15.78
N SER A 234 -4.25 3.50 -14.49
CA SER A 234 -3.13 4.13 -13.79
C SER A 234 -2.29 3.09 -13.05
N TYR A 235 -1.06 3.45 -12.71
CA TYR A 235 -0.22 2.69 -11.79
C TYR A 235 0.31 3.62 -10.69
N CYS A 236 0.59 3.03 -9.53
CA CYS A 236 0.96 3.75 -8.32
C CYS A 236 2.33 3.22 -7.84
N PRO A 237 3.43 3.90 -8.19
CA PRO A 237 4.78 3.48 -7.80
C PRO A 237 5.01 3.63 -6.30
N THR A 238 4.32 4.57 -5.66
CA THR A 238 4.26 4.76 -4.22
C THR A 238 2.79 4.80 -3.78
N THR A 239 2.55 4.78 -2.48
CA THR A 239 1.20 4.84 -1.89
C THR A 239 0.57 6.24 -1.97
N THR A 240 1.32 7.23 -2.45
CA THR A 240 0.91 8.64 -2.50
C THR A 240 1.08 9.26 -3.88
N GLU A 241 1.38 8.45 -4.90
CA GLU A 241 1.55 8.88 -6.28
C GLU A 241 0.73 8.00 -7.22
N GLU A 242 -0.01 8.62 -8.12
CA GLU A 242 -0.78 7.92 -9.15
C GLU A 242 -0.41 8.50 -10.52
N THR A 243 0.00 7.61 -11.43
CA THR A 243 0.41 7.99 -12.79
C THR A 243 -0.41 7.24 -13.83
N SER A 244 -0.92 7.97 -14.81
CA SER A 244 -1.61 7.44 -15.98
C SER A 244 -0.75 6.48 -16.80
N CYS A 245 -1.34 5.36 -17.25
CA CYS A 245 -0.67 4.39 -18.10
C CYS A 245 -0.33 4.98 -19.48
N SER A 246 0.91 4.77 -19.94
CA SER A 246 1.36 5.31 -21.22
C SER A 246 0.79 4.55 -22.43
N SER A 247 0.90 5.14 -23.63
CA SER A 247 0.51 4.47 -24.87
C SER A 247 1.34 3.19 -25.09
N GLY A 248 0.69 2.12 -25.55
CA GLY A 248 1.33 0.80 -25.72
C GLY A 248 1.45 0.00 -24.42
N HIS A 249 0.95 0.53 -23.29
CA HIS A 249 0.88 -0.17 -22.00
C HIS A 249 -0.57 -0.24 -21.50
N TYR A 250 -0.79 -1.15 -20.54
CA TYR A 250 -2.05 -1.24 -19.81
C TYR A 250 -1.78 -1.42 -18.31
N CYS A 251 -2.68 -0.87 -17.51
CA CYS A 251 -2.55 -0.84 -16.05
C CYS A 251 -3.87 -1.28 -15.43
N ARG A 252 -3.89 -2.48 -14.84
CA ARG A 252 -5.07 -2.97 -14.12
C ARG A 252 -5.21 -2.24 -12.79
N THR A 253 -6.39 -2.26 -12.19
CA THR A 253 -6.58 -1.80 -10.81
C THR A 253 -5.56 -2.46 -9.89
N GLY A 254 -4.91 -1.66 -9.04
CA GLY A 254 -3.85 -2.15 -8.14
C GLY A 254 -2.46 -2.30 -8.76
N SER A 255 -2.20 -1.71 -9.94
CA SER A 255 -0.87 -1.82 -10.57
C SER A 255 0.16 -0.93 -9.89
N THR A 256 1.37 -1.46 -9.65
CA THR A 256 2.54 -0.70 -9.18
C THR A 256 3.40 -0.15 -10.32
N SER A 257 3.22 -0.71 -11.52
CA SER A 257 3.93 -0.34 -12.75
C SER A 257 3.08 -0.64 -13.96
N GLU A 258 3.37 0.03 -15.08
CA GLU A 258 2.69 -0.23 -16.34
C GLU A 258 3.15 -1.54 -17.01
N LYS A 259 2.22 -2.25 -17.66
CA LYS A 259 2.53 -3.51 -18.36
C LYS A 259 2.46 -3.31 -19.87
N LYS A 260 3.51 -3.73 -20.57
CA LYS A 260 3.55 -3.62 -22.03
C LYS A 260 2.49 -4.50 -22.67
N CYS A 261 1.80 -3.95 -23.67
CA CYS A 261 0.83 -4.73 -24.44
C CYS A 261 1.51 -5.77 -25.31
N PHE A 262 0.80 -6.87 -25.58
CA PHE A 262 1.31 -7.93 -26.43
C PHE A 262 1.64 -7.38 -27.82
N LYS A 263 2.68 -7.93 -28.49
CA LYS A 263 3.27 -7.37 -29.74
C LYS A 263 2.28 -7.11 -30.89
N LEU A 264 1.09 -7.68 -30.82
CA LEU A 264 0.05 -7.63 -31.86
C LEU A 264 -1.29 -7.10 -31.31
N ALA A 265 -1.29 -6.55 -30.09
CA ALA A 265 -2.42 -5.83 -29.50
C ALA A 265 -2.04 -4.35 -29.33
N SER A 266 -2.94 -3.45 -29.69
CA SER A 266 -2.77 -2.02 -29.47
C SER A 266 -3.42 -1.61 -28.16
N CYS A 267 -2.73 -0.79 -27.38
CA CYS A 267 -3.28 -0.16 -26.17
C CYS A 267 -3.14 1.34 -26.27
N ASN A 268 -4.26 2.04 -26.07
CA ASN A 268 -4.30 3.48 -25.98
C ASN A 268 -3.79 3.93 -24.60
N PRO A 269 -3.44 5.21 -24.41
CA PRO A 269 -3.18 5.76 -23.08
C PRO A 269 -4.36 5.49 -22.12
N ASN A 270 -4.07 5.35 -20.82
CA ASN A 270 -5.05 5.07 -19.76
C ASN A 270 -5.85 3.76 -19.94
N THR A 271 -5.31 2.80 -20.68
CA THR A 271 -5.99 1.51 -20.89
C THR A 271 -5.83 0.61 -19.67
N SER A 272 -6.94 0.05 -19.19
CA SER A 272 -6.91 -0.88 -18.05
C SER A 272 -6.59 -2.33 -18.43
N ASN A 273 -6.93 -2.72 -19.66
CA ASN A 273 -6.76 -4.07 -20.16
C ASN A 273 -6.46 -4.06 -21.65
N GLN A 274 -5.54 -4.92 -22.09
CA GLN A 274 -5.33 -5.17 -23.52
C GLN A 274 -6.49 -5.98 -24.12
N ASN A 275 -6.88 -5.66 -25.35
CA ASN A 275 -7.88 -6.44 -26.09
C ASN A 275 -7.22 -7.66 -26.74
N ILE A 276 -7.51 -8.85 -26.20
CA ILE A 276 -7.01 -10.14 -26.70
C ILE A 276 -8.12 -11.07 -27.20
N HIS A 277 -9.33 -10.55 -27.45
CA HIS A 277 -10.48 -11.36 -27.86
C HIS A 277 -10.21 -12.19 -29.13
N ALA A 278 -9.51 -11.62 -30.11
CA ALA A 278 -9.15 -12.32 -31.34
C ALA A 278 -8.27 -13.56 -31.07
N TYR A 279 -7.33 -13.48 -30.13
CA TYR A 279 -6.52 -14.62 -29.70
C TYR A 279 -7.35 -15.69 -29.00
N GLY A 280 -8.27 -15.27 -28.13
CA GLY A 280 -9.21 -16.18 -27.48
C GLY A 280 -10.01 -16.99 -28.51
N ILE A 281 -10.55 -16.32 -29.53
CA ILE A 281 -11.29 -16.97 -30.62
C ILE A 281 -10.38 -17.93 -31.41
N LEU A 282 -9.18 -17.50 -31.79
CA LEU A 282 -8.22 -18.35 -32.53
C LEU A 282 -7.85 -19.61 -31.74
N LEU A 283 -7.60 -19.50 -30.44
CA LEU A 283 -7.29 -20.64 -29.58
C LEU A 283 -8.47 -21.61 -29.47
N LEU A 284 -9.70 -21.11 -29.33
CA LEU A 284 -10.91 -21.94 -29.27
C LEU A 284 -11.13 -22.68 -30.58
N VAL A 285 -11.04 -22.00 -31.73
CA VAL A 285 -11.18 -22.60 -33.05
C VAL A 285 -10.08 -23.65 -33.28
N SER A 286 -8.81 -23.33 -32.96
CA SER A 286 -7.70 -24.27 -33.08
C SER A 286 -7.90 -25.51 -32.20
N SER A 287 -8.40 -25.34 -30.97
CA SER A 287 -8.65 -26.46 -30.06
C SER A 287 -9.81 -27.33 -30.56
N LEU A 288 -10.86 -26.74 -31.12
CA LEU A 288 -11.99 -27.48 -31.70
C LEU A 288 -11.58 -28.28 -32.94
N ILE A 289 -10.74 -27.72 -33.82
CA ILE A 289 -10.20 -28.44 -34.98
C ILE A 289 -9.31 -29.60 -34.53
N PHE A 290 -8.48 -29.39 -33.51
CA PHE A 290 -7.66 -30.45 -32.95
C PHE A 290 -8.52 -31.58 -32.39
N ILE A 291 -9.51 -31.27 -31.53
CA ILE A 291 -10.41 -32.27 -30.95
C ILE A 291 -11.20 -33.02 -32.04
N SER A 292 -11.72 -32.33 -33.05
CA SER A 292 -12.47 -32.98 -34.13
C SER A 292 -11.58 -33.89 -34.98
N SER A 293 -10.32 -33.53 -35.22
CA SER A 293 -9.35 -34.38 -35.91
C SER A 293 -9.05 -35.67 -35.13
N PHE A 294 -8.87 -35.59 -33.82
CA PHE A 294 -8.68 -36.78 -32.96
C PHE A 294 -9.94 -37.65 -32.89
N ALA A 295 -11.12 -37.05 -32.77
CA ALA A 295 -12.38 -37.78 -32.77
C ALA A 295 -12.61 -38.53 -34.08
N PHE A 296 -12.28 -37.89 -35.21
CA PHE A 296 -12.39 -38.49 -36.54
C PHE A 296 -11.38 -39.63 -36.74
N SER A 297 -10.12 -39.47 -36.28
CA SER A 297 -9.13 -40.55 -36.30
C SER A 297 -9.54 -41.77 -35.48
N SER A 298 -10.12 -41.56 -34.29
CA SER A 298 -10.64 -42.66 -33.45
C SER A 298 -11.84 -43.37 -34.09
N PHE A 299 -12.70 -42.64 -34.81
CA PHE A 299 -13.83 -43.24 -35.53
C PHE A 299 -13.38 -44.06 -36.76
N LEU A 300 -12.34 -43.64 -37.48
CA LEU A 300 -11.79 -44.39 -38.61
C LEU A 300 -11.03 -45.67 -38.21
N MET A 301 -10.63 -45.81 -36.94
CA MET A 301 -9.91 -46.97 -36.42
C MET A 301 -10.84 -48.02 -35.75
N ALA A 302 -12.15 -47.75 -35.67
CA ALA A 302 -13.17 -48.66 -35.15
C ALA A 302 -13.96 -49.30 -36.31
#